data_AF-A0A498ERM6-F1
#
_entry.id   AF-A0A498ERM6-F1
#
_cell.length_a   1.000
_cell.length_b   1.000
_cell.length_c   1.000
_cell.angle_alpha   90.00
_cell.angle_beta   90.00
_cell.angle_gamma   90.00
#
_symmetry.space_group_name_H-M   'P 1'
#
loop_
_entity.id
_entity.type
_entity.pdbx_description
1 polymer ?
#
loop_
_entity_poly.entity_id
_entity_poly.type
_entity_poly.pdbx_seq_one_letter_code
_entity_poly.pdbx_strand_id
1 'polypeptide(L)'
;MAERVPEFALLIGVFLGLSATVSAAVLSGALFRPLLFGAAVCYPFAAFGVLRSEDPSEALPPRVVLGLGVAIGLLTAAAAVLERATVEPLDGVFAAVVVSLPPVAYAVRFGADVNPLSPVQSLACCAVVGAAFLALAPRLGTTSALLGFVLGLSGALYADARGFRPTHRQQRAGIAAGVFVGVAVAAAGVATGLPLGPTTAAAVAAALTPSLSVALARNRGRAHRFRS
;
A
#
# COMPACT_ATOMS: atom_id res chain seq x y z
N MET A 1 -14.87 2.06 35.66
CA MET A 1 -15.05 2.16 34.19
C MET A 1 -14.16 1.10 33.58
N ALA A 2 -14.69 0.18 32.77
CA ALA A 2 -13.87 -0.87 32.16
C ALA A 2 -12.95 -0.21 31.13
N GLU A 3 -11.67 -0.12 31.47
CA GLU A 3 -10.61 0.26 30.56
C GLU A 3 -10.74 -0.66 29.34
N ARG A 4 -11.02 -0.09 28.17
CA ARG A 4 -10.97 -0.89 26.95
C ARG A 4 -9.49 -1.21 26.76
N VAL A 5 -9.16 -2.50 26.72
CA VAL A 5 -7.79 -3.00 26.57
C VAL A 5 -7.58 -3.34 25.07
N PRO A 6 -7.29 -2.35 24.21
CA PRO A 6 -7.08 -2.53 22.77
C PRO A 6 -5.99 -3.54 22.42
N GLU A 7 -5.11 -3.85 23.37
CA GLU A 7 -4.06 -4.86 23.29
C GLU A 7 -4.65 -6.26 23.09
N PHE A 8 -5.80 -6.58 23.69
CA PHE A 8 -6.44 -7.88 23.50
C PHE A 8 -6.95 -8.07 22.07
N ALA A 9 -7.46 -7.02 21.42
CA ALA A 9 -7.89 -7.11 20.04
C ALA A 9 -6.72 -7.48 19.13
N LEU A 10 -5.57 -6.82 19.32
CA LEU A 10 -4.35 -7.15 18.59
C LEU A 10 -3.91 -8.59 18.84
N LEU A 11 -3.86 -9.03 20.10
CA LEU A 11 -3.48 -10.39 20.46
C LEU A 11 -4.38 -11.43 19.79
N ILE A 12 -5.70 -11.20 19.79
CA ILE A 12 -6.66 -12.06 19.11
C ILE A 12 -6.40 -12.08 17.60
N GLY A 13 -6.18 -10.91 16.98
CA GLY A 13 -5.88 -10.81 15.55
C GLY A 13 -4.62 -11.55 15.15
N VAL A 14 -3.54 -11.38 15.92
CA VAL A 14 -2.26 -12.08 15.71
C VAL A 14 -2.43 -13.58 15.91
N PHE A 15 -3.10 -13.99 16.99
CA PHE A 15 -3.36 -15.41 17.26
C PHE A 15 -4.16 -16.06 16.14
N LEU A 16 -5.30 -15.48 15.76
CA LEU A 16 -6.15 -16.00 14.69
C LEU A 16 -5.42 -16.00 13.34
N GLY A 17 -4.71 -14.92 13.01
CA GLY A 17 -3.95 -14.81 11.77
C GLY A 17 -2.82 -15.84 11.68
N LEU A 18 -2.06 -16.04 12.76
CA LEU A 18 -0.97 -17.00 12.82
C LEU A 18 -1.50 -18.43 12.81
N SER A 19 -2.52 -18.74 13.61
CA SER A 19 -3.18 -20.06 13.60
C SER A 19 -3.73 -20.42 12.23
N ALA A 20 -4.39 -19.48 11.54
CA ALA A 20 -4.89 -19.69 10.19
C ALA A 20 -3.75 -19.91 9.19
N THR A 21 -2.69 -19.09 9.27
CA THR A 21 -1.50 -19.23 8.40
C THR A 21 -0.86 -20.59 8.57
N VAL A 22 -0.54 -20.99 9.80
CA VAL A 22 0.13 -22.25 10.10
C VAL A 22 -0.74 -23.43 9.70
N SER A 23 -2.02 -23.42 10.08
CA SER A 23 -2.93 -24.53 9.76
C SER A 23 -3.09 -24.70 8.25
N ALA A 24 -3.32 -23.61 7.51
CA ALA A 24 -3.46 -23.65 6.07
C ALA A 24 -2.14 -24.03 5.39
N ALA A 25 -0.99 -23.59 5.90
CA ALA A 25 0.30 -23.96 5.34
C ALA A 25 0.62 -25.44 5.52
N VAL A 26 0.33 -26.00 6.70
CA VAL A 26 0.49 -27.44 6.96
C VAL A 26 -0.44 -28.27 6.08
N LEU A 27 -1.69 -27.84 5.91
CA LEU A 27 -2.67 -28.58 5.10
C LEU A 27 -2.42 -28.48 3.59
N SER A 28 -1.93 -27.34 3.11
CA SER A 28 -1.72 -27.10 1.67
C SER A 28 -0.31 -27.42 1.17
N GLY A 29 0.68 -27.50 2.07
CA GLY A 29 2.09 -27.60 1.70
C GLY A 29 2.66 -26.32 1.04
N ALA A 30 1.91 -25.22 1.09
CA ALA A 30 2.26 -23.92 0.50
C ALA A 30 2.20 -22.82 1.58
N LEU A 31 2.94 -21.74 1.42
CA LEU A 31 3.05 -20.66 2.40
C LEU A 31 2.48 -19.33 1.87
N PHE A 32 2.59 -19.06 0.56
CA PHE A 32 2.21 -17.76 -0.01
C PHE A 32 0.75 -17.38 0.28
N ARG A 33 -0.22 -18.21 -0.12
CA ARG A 33 -1.65 -17.91 0.09
C ARG A 33 -2.03 -17.90 1.58
N PRO A 34 -1.57 -18.84 2.42
CA PRO A 34 -1.79 -18.79 3.86
C PRO A 34 -1.30 -17.50 4.52
N LEU A 35 -0.14 -16.96 4.10
CA LEU A 35 0.36 -15.68 4.64
C LEU A 35 -0.58 -14.52 4.35
N LEU A 36 -1.09 -14.42 3.11
CA LEU A 36 -2.04 -13.37 2.74
C LEU A 36 -3.33 -13.50 3.53
N PHE A 37 -3.81 -14.73 3.73
CA PHE A 37 -4.98 -14.99 4.54
C PHE A 37 -4.77 -14.59 6.00
N GLY A 38 -3.63 -14.95 6.59
CA GLY A 38 -3.25 -14.54 7.94
C GLY A 38 -3.18 -13.03 8.11
N ALA A 39 -2.59 -12.32 7.14
CA ALA A 39 -2.55 -10.86 7.13
C ALA A 39 -3.95 -10.24 7.03
N ALA A 40 -4.80 -10.78 6.15
CA ALA A 40 -6.19 -10.35 6.00
C ALA A 40 -7.03 -10.57 7.26
N VAL A 41 -6.77 -11.65 8.01
CA VAL A 41 -7.39 -11.93 9.31
C VAL A 41 -6.85 -10.99 10.38
N CYS A 42 -5.55 -10.72 10.42
CA CYS A 42 -4.91 -9.94 11.48
C CYS A 42 -5.22 -8.43 11.40
N TYR A 43 -5.17 -7.82 10.20
CA TYR A 43 -5.23 -6.35 10.07
C TYR A 43 -6.53 -5.69 10.55
N PRO A 44 -7.74 -6.27 10.39
CA PRO A 44 -8.95 -5.68 10.95
C PRO A 44 -8.89 -5.52 12.47
N PHE A 45 -8.30 -6.48 13.18
CA PHE A 45 -8.13 -6.43 14.63
C PHE A 45 -7.05 -5.43 15.05
N ALA A 46 -5.93 -5.40 14.33
CA ALA A 46 -4.89 -4.39 14.54
C ALA A 46 -5.45 -2.97 14.34
N ALA A 47 -6.22 -2.76 13.26
CA ALA A 47 -6.90 -1.50 12.99
C ALA A 47 -7.90 -1.13 14.10
N PHE A 48 -8.67 -2.11 14.60
CA PHE A 48 -9.60 -1.90 15.70
C PHE A 48 -8.86 -1.46 16.99
N GLY A 49 -7.77 -2.13 17.35
CA GLY A 49 -6.95 -1.76 18.50
C GLY A 49 -6.39 -0.34 18.38
N VAL A 50 -5.81 0.00 17.23
CA VAL A 50 -5.24 1.33 16.96
C VAL A 50 -6.30 2.44 16.95
N LEU A 51 -7.53 2.16 16.50
CA LEU A 51 -8.62 3.16 16.46
C LEU A 51 -9.28 3.40 17.82
N ARG A 52 -9.13 2.47 18.77
CA ARG A 52 -9.77 2.53 20.10
C ARG A 52 -8.79 2.81 21.24
N SER A 53 -7.49 2.70 21.01
CA SER A 53 -6.47 3.15 21.97
C SER A 53 -6.31 4.67 21.96
N GLU A 54 -6.08 5.25 23.13
CA GLU A 54 -5.74 6.67 23.27
C GLU A 54 -4.32 6.94 22.80
N ASP A 55 -3.36 6.11 23.21
CA ASP A 55 -1.99 6.10 22.69
C ASP A 55 -1.54 4.68 22.30
N PRO A 56 -1.78 4.25 21.05
CA PRO A 56 -1.35 2.92 20.60
C PRO A 56 0.18 2.81 20.49
N SER A 57 0.92 3.91 20.49
CA SER A 57 2.36 3.89 20.27
C SER A 57 3.17 3.39 21.46
N GLU A 58 2.60 3.46 22.68
CA GLU A 58 3.20 2.89 23.89
C GLU A 58 3.23 1.35 23.84
N ALA A 59 2.10 0.72 23.50
CA ALA A 59 2.01 -0.72 23.37
C ALA A 59 2.65 -1.25 22.08
N LEU A 60 2.60 -0.45 21.00
CA LEU A 60 3.11 -0.82 19.68
C LEU A 60 4.10 0.22 19.17
N PRO A 61 5.38 0.08 19.55
CA PRO A 61 6.43 0.99 19.09
C PRO A 61 6.46 1.06 17.56
N PRO A 62 6.34 2.27 16.95
CA PRO A 62 6.22 2.44 15.50
C PRO A 62 7.36 1.79 14.68
N ARG A 63 8.58 1.80 15.23
CA ARG A 63 9.75 1.16 14.59
C ARG A 63 9.67 -0.36 14.59
N VAL A 64 9.12 -0.96 15.65
CA VAL A 64 8.94 -2.41 15.76
C VAL A 64 7.86 -2.87 14.81
N VAL A 65 6.72 -2.17 14.76
CA VAL A 65 5.63 -2.46 13.82
C VAL A 65 6.11 -2.35 12.37
N LEU A 66 6.92 -1.34 12.06
CA LEU A 66 7.53 -1.21 10.75
C LEU A 66 8.45 -2.39 10.43
N GLY A 67 9.35 -2.75 11.36
CA GLY A 67 10.27 -3.87 11.20
C GLY A 67 9.53 -5.20 10.94
N LEU A 68 8.48 -5.47 11.71
CA LEU A 68 7.61 -6.64 11.50
C LEU A 68 6.89 -6.57 10.14
N GLY A 69 6.39 -5.40 9.76
CA GLY A 69 5.75 -5.19 8.46
C GLY A 69 6.68 -5.44 7.28
N VAL A 70 7.94 -5.02 7.38
CA VAL A 70 8.98 -5.30 6.39
C VAL A 70 9.33 -6.78 6.39
N ALA A 71 9.49 -7.40 7.55
CA ALA A 71 9.79 -8.83 7.66
C ALA A 71 8.68 -9.70 7.04
N ILE A 72 7.40 -9.38 7.30
CA ILE A 72 6.26 -10.08 6.70
C ILE A 72 6.20 -9.86 5.19
N GLY A 73 6.48 -8.63 4.72
CA GLY A 73 6.56 -8.34 3.28
C GLY A 73 7.67 -9.15 2.59
N LEU A 74 8.87 -9.17 3.17
CA LEU A 74 10.00 -9.96 2.67
C LEU A 74 9.68 -11.46 2.67
N LEU A 75 9.05 -11.96 3.73
CA LEU A 75 8.65 -13.37 3.84
C LEU A 75 7.58 -13.71 2.79
N THR A 76 6.66 -12.80 2.51
CA THR A 76 5.64 -12.94 1.44
C THR A 76 6.28 -12.99 0.06
N ALA A 77 7.23 -12.10 -0.22
CA ALA A 77 7.99 -12.11 -1.48
C ALA A 77 8.84 -13.39 -1.62
N ALA A 78 9.50 -13.81 -0.54
CA ALA A 78 10.30 -15.04 -0.51
C ALA A 78 9.43 -16.28 -0.75
N ALA A 79 8.25 -16.36 -0.11
CA ALA A 79 7.30 -17.45 -0.35
C ALA A 79 6.87 -17.52 -1.82
N ALA A 80 6.57 -16.37 -2.45
CA ALA A 80 6.23 -16.34 -3.87
C ALA A 80 7.39 -16.83 -4.78
N VAL A 81 8.64 -16.49 -4.45
CA VAL A 81 9.82 -16.95 -5.20
C VAL A 81 10.04 -18.45 -5.04
N LEU A 82 9.86 -18.98 -3.83
CA LEU A 82 9.97 -20.42 -3.55
C LEU A 82 8.84 -21.20 -4.24
N GLU A 83 7.65 -20.62 -4.31
CA GLU A 83 6.45 -21.18 -4.94
C GLU A 83 6.26 -20.71 -6.39
N ARG A 84 7.34 -20.32 -7.09
CA ARG A 84 7.29 -19.80 -8.47
C ARG A 84 6.62 -20.73 -9.49
N ALA A 85 6.46 -22.01 -9.15
CA ALA A 85 5.73 -22.97 -9.98
C ALA A 85 4.21 -22.70 -10.01
N THR A 86 3.69 -22.00 -9.00
CA THR A 86 2.26 -21.71 -8.80
C THR A 86 1.94 -20.23 -8.61
N VAL A 87 2.95 -19.40 -8.36
CA VAL A 87 2.81 -17.96 -8.11
C VAL A 87 3.71 -17.18 -9.05
N GLU A 88 3.14 -16.20 -9.76
CA GLU A 88 3.94 -15.29 -10.56
C GLU A 88 4.76 -14.36 -9.66
N PRO A 89 6.06 -14.13 -9.94
CA PRO A 89 6.91 -13.29 -9.09
C PRO A 89 6.35 -11.88 -8.89
N LEU A 90 5.71 -11.31 -9.91
CA LEU A 90 5.13 -9.96 -9.84
C LEU A 90 3.92 -9.90 -8.90
N ASP A 91 3.10 -10.95 -8.86
CA ASP A 91 2.01 -11.09 -7.90
C ASP A 91 2.56 -11.21 -6.48
N GLY A 92 3.68 -11.91 -6.32
CA GLY A 92 4.43 -11.96 -5.07
C GLY A 92 4.89 -10.60 -4.58
N VAL A 93 5.49 -9.80 -5.47
CA VAL A 93 5.93 -8.42 -5.16
C VAL A 93 4.73 -7.53 -4.83
N PHE A 94 3.65 -7.61 -5.61
CA PHE A 94 2.41 -6.87 -5.33
C PHE A 94 1.85 -7.21 -3.95
N ALA A 95 1.75 -8.50 -3.63
CA ALA A 95 1.23 -8.94 -2.35
C ALA A 95 2.13 -8.51 -1.19
N ALA A 96 3.46 -8.60 -1.34
CA ALA A 96 4.42 -8.10 -0.35
C ALA A 96 4.24 -6.60 -0.09
N VAL A 97 4.10 -5.78 -1.15
CA VAL A 97 3.81 -4.34 -1.02
C VAL A 97 2.50 -4.13 -0.26
N VAL A 98 1.41 -4.77 -0.68
CA VAL A 98 0.07 -4.60 -0.08
C VAL A 98 0.07 -4.96 1.40
N VAL A 99 0.72 -6.07 1.78
CA VAL A 99 0.82 -6.51 3.18
C VAL A 99 1.70 -5.55 4.00
N SER A 100 2.76 -4.97 3.42
CA SER A 100 3.57 -3.99 4.15
C SER A 100 2.95 -2.59 4.26
N LEU A 101 1.90 -2.26 3.51
CA LEU A 101 1.31 -0.90 3.54
C LEU A 101 0.70 -0.51 4.91
N PRO A 102 -0.12 -1.32 5.60
CA PRO A 102 -0.64 -0.96 6.91
C PRO A 102 0.43 -0.65 7.96
N PRO A 103 1.48 -1.47 8.16
CA PRO A 103 2.54 -1.14 9.12
C PRO A 103 3.37 0.08 8.70
N VAL A 104 3.59 0.30 7.40
CA VAL A 104 4.21 1.54 6.90
C VAL A 104 3.35 2.76 7.23
N ALA A 105 2.04 2.68 6.97
CA ALA A 105 1.10 3.76 7.29
C ALA A 105 1.03 4.05 8.79
N TYR A 106 1.09 3.01 9.64
CA TYR A 106 1.18 3.13 11.09
C TYR A 106 2.47 3.86 11.49
N ALA A 107 3.62 3.41 10.98
CA ALA A 107 4.92 4.00 11.29
C ALA A 107 5.04 5.47 10.88
N VAL A 108 4.42 5.86 9.76
CA VAL A 108 4.35 7.24 9.30
C VAL A 108 3.45 8.07 10.19
N ARG A 109 2.29 7.54 10.59
CA ARG A 109 1.32 8.25 11.42
C ARG A 109 1.86 8.54 12.82
N PHE A 110 2.63 7.61 13.39
CA PHE A 110 3.17 7.70 14.75
C PHE A 110 4.66 8.04 14.79
N GLY A 111 5.22 8.62 13.71
CA GLY A 111 6.54 9.27 13.75
C GLY A 111 7.74 8.35 13.95
N ALA A 112 7.78 7.17 13.32
CA ALA A 112 8.95 6.27 13.42
C ALA A 112 10.27 6.89 12.93
N ASP A 113 10.16 7.85 12.00
CA ASP A 113 11.24 8.68 11.43
C ASP A 113 12.50 7.96 10.97
N VAL A 114 12.30 6.85 10.26
CA VAL A 114 13.40 6.04 9.71
C VAL A 114 13.81 6.39 8.28
N ASN A 115 12.95 7.08 7.52
CA ASN A 115 13.25 7.39 6.12
C ASN A 115 14.15 8.64 6.04
N PRO A 116 15.38 8.50 5.51
CA PRO A 116 16.33 9.62 5.39
C PRO A 116 15.96 10.60 4.27
N LEU A 117 15.07 10.20 3.34
CA LEU A 117 14.67 11.05 2.23
C LEU A 117 13.69 12.12 2.67
N SER A 118 13.81 13.30 2.04
CA SER A 118 12.78 14.33 2.16
C SER A 118 11.43 13.84 1.61
N PRO A 119 10.31 14.46 2.02
CA PRO A 119 8.98 14.09 1.53
C PRO A 119 8.87 14.18 0.00
N VAL A 120 9.50 15.19 -0.60
CA VAL A 120 9.51 15.40 -2.06
C VAL A 120 10.35 14.35 -2.78
N GLN A 121 11.52 14.00 -2.24
CA GLN A 121 12.35 12.92 -2.81
C GLN A 121 11.65 11.56 -2.72
N SER A 122 10.95 11.29 -1.61
CA SER A 122 10.15 10.07 -1.44
C SER A 122 9.01 10.00 -2.46
N LEU A 123 8.29 11.12 -2.63
CA LEU A 123 7.26 11.25 -3.66
C LEU A 123 7.82 11.01 -5.07
N ALA A 124 8.92 11.67 -5.41
CA ALA A 124 9.55 11.54 -6.71
C ALA A 124 10.02 10.11 -6.97
N CYS A 125 10.64 9.46 -5.98
CA CYS A 125 11.06 8.07 -6.07
C CYS A 125 9.85 7.15 -6.34
N CYS A 126 8.79 7.24 -5.52
CA CYS A 126 7.58 6.45 -5.73
C CYS A 126 6.89 6.75 -7.06
N ALA A 127 6.89 8.00 -7.52
CA ALA A 127 6.32 8.39 -8.81
C ALA A 127 7.12 7.81 -9.98
N VAL A 128 8.46 7.83 -9.92
CA VAL A 128 9.34 7.26 -10.96
C VAL A 128 9.19 5.75 -11.01
N VAL A 129 9.28 5.07 -9.86
CA VAL A 129 9.10 3.61 -9.79
C VAL A 129 7.69 3.23 -10.23
N GLY A 130 6.67 3.98 -9.78
CA GLY A 130 5.29 3.76 -10.17
C GLY A 130 5.07 3.92 -11.67
N ALA A 131 5.61 5.00 -12.27
CA ALA A 131 5.55 5.24 -13.70
C ALA A 131 6.26 4.15 -14.51
N ALA A 132 7.38 3.62 -14.02
CA ALA A 132 8.08 2.51 -14.67
C ALA A 132 7.20 1.25 -14.74
N PHE A 133 6.52 0.89 -13.65
CA PHE A 133 5.56 -0.21 -13.64
C PHE A 133 4.37 0.03 -14.57
N LEU A 134 3.82 1.25 -14.59
CA LEU A 134 2.74 1.61 -15.53
C LEU A 134 3.19 1.46 -17.00
N ALA A 135 4.39 1.92 -17.32
CA ALA A 135 4.96 1.81 -18.67
C ALA A 135 5.24 0.36 -19.08
N LEU A 136 5.57 -0.51 -18.12
CA LEU A 136 5.85 -1.92 -18.35
C LEU A 136 4.59 -2.80 -18.33
N ALA A 137 3.42 -2.28 -17.93
CA ALA A 137 2.19 -3.04 -17.83
C ALA A 137 1.78 -3.81 -19.10
N PRO A 138 1.93 -3.27 -20.33
CA PRO A 138 1.61 -4.03 -21.54
C PRO A 138 2.44 -5.31 -21.71
N ARG A 139 3.62 -5.39 -21.06
CA ARG A 139 4.50 -6.57 -21.08
C ARG A 139 4.35 -7.44 -19.85
N LEU A 140 4.18 -6.81 -18.69
CA LEU A 140 4.18 -7.47 -17.38
C LEU A 140 2.78 -7.76 -16.84
N GLY A 141 1.73 -7.39 -17.58
CA GLY A 141 0.34 -7.65 -17.20
C GLY A 141 -0.25 -6.62 -16.24
N THR A 142 -1.51 -6.87 -15.85
CA THR A 142 -2.33 -5.96 -15.04
C THR A 142 -1.76 -5.73 -13.65
N THR A 143 -1.12 -6.73 -13.04
CA THR A 143 -0.46 -6.61 -11.73
C THR A 143 0.60 -5.51 -11.74
N SER A 144 1.32 -5.34 -12.85
CA SER A 144 2.27 -4.23 -13.03
C SER A 144 1.58 -2.87 -12.95
N ALA A 145 0.44 -2.70 -13.61
CA ALA A 145 -0.33 -1.46 -13.54
C ALA A 145 -0.82 -1.19 -12.10
N LEU A 146 -1.26 -2.23 -11.38
CA LEU A 146 -1.70 -2.13 -9.99
C LEU A 146 -0.54 -1.76 -9.05
N LEU A 147 0.64 -2.34 -9.24
CA LEU A 147 1.86 -1.95 -8.52
C LEU A 147 2.18 -0.47 -8.76
N GLY A 148 2.16 -0.03 -10.02
CA GLY A 148 2.40 1.36 -10.39
C GLY A 148 1.43 2.32 -9.70
N PHE A 149 0.15 1.98 -9.72
CA PHE A 149 -0.92 2.71 -9.03
C PHE A 149 -0.68 2.80 -7.52
N VAL A 150 -0.45 1.66 -6.87
CA VAL A 150 -0.28 1.56 -5.42
C VAL A 150 0.95 2.32 -4.95
N LEU A 151 2.08 2.20 -5.65
CA LEU A 151 3.32 2.91 -5.30
C LEU A 151 3.16 4.42 -5.48
N GLY A 152 2.59 4.87 -6.61
CA GLY A 152 2.34 6.29 -6.85
C GLY A 152 1.40 6.90 -5.79
N LEU A 153 0.31 6.20 -5.46
CA LEU A 153 -0.64 6.63 -4.44
C LEU A 153 0.01 6.66 -3.04
N SER A 154 0.76 5.61 -2.69
CA SER A 154 1.42 5.50 -1.39
C SER A 154 2.47 6.59 -1.21
N GLY A 155 3.26 6.90 -2.24
CA GLY A 155 4.23 8.01 -2.22
C GLY A 155 3.57 9.37 -2.01
N ALA A 156 2.44 9.62 -2.67
CA ALA A 156 1.67 10.85 -2.50
C ALA A 156 1.09 10.98 -1.08
N LEU A 157 0.50 9.91 -0.55
CA LEU A 157 -0.04 9.88 0.81
C LEU A 157 1.06 9.98 1.88
N TYR A 158 2.23 9.42 1.61
CA TYR A 158 3.41 9.51 2.46
C TYR A 158 3.93 10.96 2.54
N ALA A 159 4.06 11.63 1.38
CA ALA A 159 4.52 13.00 1.33
C ALA A 159 3.55 13.96 2.04
N ASP A 160 2.24 13.78 1.84
CA ASP A 160 1.20 14.53 2.56
C ASP A 160 1.28 14.32 4.08
N ALA A 161 1.44 13.07 4.52
CA ALA A 161 1.57 12.75 5.94
C ALA A 161 2.82 13.36 6.57
N ARG A 162 3.90 13.54 5.80
CA ARG A 162 5.12 14.27 6.23
C ARG A 162 5.06 15.79 5.99
N GLY A 163 3.89 16.34 5.69
CA GLY A 163 3.66 17.79 5.63
C GLY A 163 3.87 18.44 4.26
N PHE A 164 4.14 17.68 3.20
CA PHE A 164 4.19 18.24 1.85
C PHE A 164 2.77 18.58 1.37
N ARG A 165 2.48 19.89 1.25
CA ARG A 165 1.18 20.39 0.79
C ARG A 165 1.31 21.08 -0.57
N PRO A 166 0.94 20.41 -1.67
CA PRO A 166 0.97 21.04 -2.98
C PRO A 166 -0.07 22.16 -3.08
N THR A 167 0.29 23.25 -3.76
CA THR A 167 -0.61 24.38 -4.03
C THR A 167 -1.79 23.93 -4.89
N HIS A 168 -2.92 24.67 -4.86
CA HIS A 168 -4.08 24.36 -5.70
C HIS A 168 -3.75 24.30 -7.19
N ARG A 169 -2.81 25.15 -7.66
CA ARG A 169 -2.35 25.15 -9.05
C ARG A 169 -1.59 23.86 -9.39
N GLN A 170 -0.69 23.42 -8.50
CA GLN A 170 0.05 22.15 -8.67
C GLN A 170 -0.88 20.93 -8.61
N GLN A 171 -1.89 20.93 -7.73
CA GLN A 171 -2.90 19.87 -7.67
C GLN A 171 -3.67 19.76 -8.99
N ARG A 172 -4.16 20.89 -9.52
CA ARG A 172 -4.88 20.91 -10.81
C ARG A 172 -3.99 20.47 -11.97
N ALA A 173 -2.75 20.94 -12.00
CA ALA A 173 -1.77 20.55 -13.02
C ALA A 173 -1.47 19.05 -12.94
N GLY A 174 -1.30 18.48 -11.74
CA GLY A 174 -1.07 17.04 -11.55
C GLY A 174 -2.26 16.19 -12.00
N ILE A 175 -3.49 16.60 -11.70
CA ILE A 175 -4.70 15.93 -12.18
C ILE A 175 -4.80 16.00 -13.70
N ALA A 176 -4.63 17.19 -14.28
CA ALA A 176 -4.68 17.37 -15.73
C ALA A 176 -3.59 16.56 -16.45
N ALA A 177 -2.37 16.54 -15.91
CA ALA A 177 -1.28 15.75 -16.43
C ALA A 177 -1.58 14.25 -16.34
N GLY A 178 -2.09 13.75 -15.22
CA GLY A 178 -2.48 12.34 -15.07
C GLY A 178 -3.57 11.93 -16.06
N VAL A 179 -4.60 12.75 -16.23
CA VAL A 179 -5.67 12.50 -17.22
C VAL A 179 -5.10 12.50 -18.63
N PHE A 180 -4.27 13.48 -18.99
CA PHE A 180 -3.64 13.57 -20.30
C PHE A 180 -2.77 12.33 -20.58
N VAL A 181 -1.92 11.93 -19.62
CA VAL A 181 -1.09 10.72 -19.72
C VAL A 181 -1.96 9.47 -19.86
N GLY A 182 -3.03 9.35 -19.07
CA GLY A 182 -3.96 8.22 -19.18
C GLY A 182 -4.60 8.12 -20.56
N VAL A 183 -5.09 9.23 -21.11
CA VAL A 183 -5.67 9.27 -22.46
C VAL A 183 -4.61 8.94 -23.52
N ALA A 184 -3.40 9.48 -23.40
CA ALA A 184 -2.31 9.20 -24.33
C ALA A 184 -1.91 7.72 -24.32
N VAL A 185 -1.81 7.09 -23.13
CA VAL A 185 -1.51 5.65 -22.98
C VAL A 185 -2.63 4.79 -23.59
N ALA A 186 -3.90 5.13 -23.35
CA ALA A 186 -5.02 4.41 -23.94
C ALA A 186 -5.03 4.51 -25.48
N ALA A 187 -4.85 5.73 -26.02
CA ALA A 187 -4.80 5.97 -27.46
C ALA A 187 -3.62 5.25 -28.12
N ALA A 188 -2.43 5.32 -27.52
CA ALA A 188 -1.25 4.59 -27.99
C ALA A 188 -1.47 3.08 -27.96
N GLY A 189 -2.09 2.56 -26.89
CA GLY A 189 -2.43 1.15 -26.76
C GLY A 189 -3.32 0.63 -27.89
N VAL A 190 -4.36 1.40 -28.23
CA VAL A 190 -5.25 1.08 -29.35
C VAL A 190 -4.52 1.17 -30.68
N ALA A 191 -3.74 2.24 -30.90
CA ALA A 191 -3.03 2.46 -32.17
C ALA A 191 -1.93 1.42 -32.45
N THR A 192 -1.30 0.87 -31.41
CA THR A 192 -0.20 -0.09 -31.52
C THR A 192 -0.61 -1.55 -31.32
N GLY A 193 -1.90 -1.81 -31.04
CA GLY A 193 -2.41 -3.17 -30.83
C GLY A 193 -1.89 -3.83 -29.54
N LEU A 194 -1.59 -3.04 -28.51
CA LEU A 194 -1.16 -3.56 -27.20
C LEU A 194 -2.31 -4.27 -26.48
N PRO A 195 -1.99 -5.19 -25.55
CA PRO A 195 -3.02 -5.91 -24.80
C PRO A 195 -3.90 -4.93 -24.01
N LEU A 196 -5.22 -4.96 -24.31
CA LEU A 196 -6.17 -3.97 -23.81
C LEU A 196 -6.28 -3.96 -22.29
N GLY A 197 -6.31 -5.13 -21.62
CA GLY A 197 -6.48 -5.20 -20.16
C GLY A 197 -5.38 -4.46 -19.38
N PRO A 198 -4.10 -4.84 -19.52
CA PRO A 198 -3.01 -4.17 -18.84
C PRO A 198 -2.84 -2.70 -19.24
N THR A 199 -3.05 -2.38 -20.52
CA THR A 199 -2.89 -1.01 -21.04
C THR A 199 -3.99 -0.08 -20.54
N THR A 200 -5.23 -0.55 -20.49
CA THR A 200 -6.36 0.22 -19.91
C THR A 200 -6.19 0.36 -18.40
N ALA A 201 -5.73 -0.67 -17.70
CA ALA A 201 -5.41 -0.58 -16.27
C ALA A 201 -4.32 0.47 -15.99
N ALA A 202 -3.25 0.52 -16.81
CA ALA A 202 -2.20 1.53 -16.69
C ALA A 202 -2.71 2.95 -16.98
N ALA A 203 -3.54 3.11 -18.02
CA ALA A 203 -4.17 4.38 -18.34
C ALA A 203 -5.07 4.90 -17.21
N VAL A 204 -5.92 4.03 -16.67
CA VAL A 204 -6.82 4.34 -15.54
C VAL A 204 -6.00 4.68 -14.29
N ALA A 205 -4.97 3.89 -13.98
CA ALA A 205 -4.08 4.15 -12.85
C ALA A 205 -3.43 5.54 -12.97
N ALA A 206 -2.83 5.86 -14.12
CA ALA A 206 -2.19 7.17 -14.35
C ALA A 206 -3.17 8.35 -14.17
N ALA A 207 -4.43 8.18 -14.62
CA ALA A 207 -5.45 9.21 -14.48
C ALA A 207 -6.00 9.35 -13.04
N LEU A 208 -6.15 8.23 -12.33
CA LEU A 208 -6.80 8.21 -11.00
C LEU A 208 -5.84 8.48 -9.84
N THR A 209 -4.56 8.13 -9.94
CA THR A 209 -3.61 8.36 -8.84
C THR A 209 -3.58 9.82 -8.33
N PRO A 210 -3.46 10.85 -9.18
CA PRO A 210 -3.42 12.24 -8.69
C PRO A 210 -4.76 12.71 -8.12
N SER A 211 -5.90 12.27 -8.66
CA SER A 211 -7.21 12.68 -8.15
C SER A 211 -7.52 12.03 -6.80
N LEU A 212 -7.21 10.73 -6.66
CA LEU A 212 -7.39 9.98 -5.42
C LEU A 212 -6.47 10.48 -4.31
N SER A 213 -5.20 10.77 -4.61
CA SER A 213 -4.29 11.33 -3.60
C SER A 213 -4.80 12.66 -3.02
N VAL A 214 -5.29 13.57 -3.87
CA VAL A 214 -5.89 14.84 -3.43
C VAL A 214 -7.17 14.61 -2.62
N ALA A 215 -8.04 13.68 -3.03
CA ALA A 215 -9.27 13.38 -2.32
C ALA A 215 -9.01 12.81 -0.92
N LEU A 216 -8.07 11.87 -0.80
CA LEU A 216 -7.70 11.22 0.44
C LEU A 216 -6.96 12.17 1.40
N ALA A 217 -6.06 13.01 0.89
CA ALA A 217 -5.37 14.04 1.68
C ALA A 217 -6.35 15.05 2.30
N ARG A 218 -7.36 15.50 1.53
CA ARG A 218 -8.37 16.46 2.02
C ARG A 218 -9.25 15.90 3.13
N ASN A 219 -9.64 14.63 3.06
CA ASN A 219 -10.49 14.02 4.08
C ASN A 219 -9.78 13.88 5.43
N ARG A 220 -8.46 13.65 5.44
CA ARG A 220 -7.66 13.63 6.69
C ARG A 220 -7.63 14.99 7.38
N GLY A 221 -7.50 16.07 6.62
CA GLY A 221 -7.52 17.43 7.17
C GLY A 221 -8.86 17.84 7.82
N ARG A 222 -9.98 17.27 7.37
CA ARG A 222 -11.32 17.53 7.95
C ARG A 222 -11.52 16.81 9.28
N ALA A 223 -11.03 15.58 9.43
CA ALA A 223 -11.19 14.79 10.65
C ALA A 223 -10.51 15.43 11.87
N HIS A 224 -9.40 16.14 11.67
CA HIS A 224 -8.72 16.88 12.75
C HIS A 224 -9.48 18.11 13.26
N ARG A 225 -10.34 18.74 12.44
CA ARG A 225 -11.07 19.96 12.84
C ARG A 225 -12.33 19.70 13.69
N PHE A 226 -12.80 18.45 13.74
CA PHE A 226 -13.96 18.07 14.56
C PHE A 226 -13.58 17.45 15.91
N ARG A 227 -12.27 17.36 16.21
CA ARG A 227 -11.72 16.87 17.49
C ARG A 227 -11.00 17.95 18.30
N SER A 228 -11.02 19.20 17.85
CA SER A 228 -10.63 20.39 18.62
C SER A 228 -11.86 21.07 19.17
#